data_AF-A0A2M8SBE7-F1
#
_entry.id   AF-A0A2M8SBE7-F1
#
_cell.length_a   1.000
_cell.length_b   1.000
_cell.length_c   1.000
_cell.angle_alpha   90.00
_cell.angle_beta   90.00
_cell.angle_gamma   90.00
#
_symmetry.space_group_name_H-M   'P 1'
#
loop_
_entity.id
_entity.type
_entity.pdbx_description
1 polymer ?
#
loop_
_entity_poly.entity_id
_entity_poly.type
_entity_poly.pdbx_seq_one_letter_code
_entity_poly.pdbx_strand_id
1 'polypeptide(L)'
;MIAADKLKVEQVVPNDAREKIEKAIQKIGSTQYLSPIKAILPDEIDFNIIKCVVASRSANWQFAPQTEHATRNYILSAAEGTQQDDSIESFLTKPHPRPLTGSWQTGWALGFHSRITGADWSRSGVGDLTYRLKYDGDVSVLSALTQQTLDLFQAHPETNQADVIIPVPSSTERKVNPVHVFCEALAGKINLKVAPLVVKTRPTQPQKEMKTLAQKRANVAGAFALAGDVKGKRLLVVDDLFDSGATLEEITRLLLKGGAARVHVLTLTRTIHSDA
;
A
#
# COMPACT_ATOMS: atom_id res chain seq x y z
N MET A 1 -14.32 -14.62 4.35
CA MET A 1 -14.99 -15.92 4.58
C MET A 1 -16.35 -15.84 5.30
N ILE A 2 -16.93 -14.65 5.53
CA ILE A 2 -18.33 -14.51 6.02
C ILE A 2 -19.29 -14.03 4.91
N ALA A 3 -18.74 -13.49 3.82
CA ALA A 3 -19.51 -13.00 2.67
C ALA A 3 -20.07 -14.11 1.74
N ALA A 4 -20.16 -15.36 2.18
CA ALA A 4 -20.53 -16.50 1.33
C ALA A 4 -21.68 -17.37 1.90
N ASP A 5 -22.46 -16.86 2.85
CA ASP A 5 -23.70 -17.51 3.37
C ASP A 5 -23.56 -18.95 3.91
N LYS A 6 -22.35 -19.39 4.27
CA LYS A 6 -22.08 -20.76 4.75
C LYS A 6 -21.91 -20.91 6.26
N LEU A 7 -21.85 -19.83 7.03
CA LEU A 7 -21.60 -19.86 8.49
C LEU A 7 -22.47 -18.83 9.21
N LYS A 8 -23.26 -19.32 10.16
CA LYS A 8 -24.09 -18.49 11.05
C LYS A 8 -23.19 -17.77 12.05
N VAL A 9 -23.38 -16.45 12.23
CA VAL A 9 -22.53 -15.64 13.14
C VAL A 9 -22.55 -16.17 14.58
N GLU A 10 -23.65 -16.83 14.96
CA GLU A 10 -23.86 -17.55 16.22
C GLU A 10 -22.82 -18.65 16.48
N GLN A 11 -22.24 -19.22 15.43
CA GLN A 11 -21.28 -20.32 15.52
C GLN A 11 -19.83 -19.82 15.59
N VAL A 12 -19.59 -18.52 15.33
CA VAL A 12 -18.25 -17.94 15.14
C VAL A 12 -17.97 -16.84 16.17
N VAL A 13 -19.00 -16.17 16.70
CA VAL A 13 -18.85 -15.09 17.68
C VAL A 13 -19.61 -15.42 18.97
N PRO A 14 -18.93 -15.46 20.13
CA PRO A 14 -19.58 -15.67 21.43
C PRO A 14 -20.73 -14.69 21.72
N ASN A 15 -21.78 -15.16 22.38
CA ASN A 15 -22.99 -14.36 22.66
C ASN A 15 -22.70 -13.06 23.40
N ASP A 16 -21.79 -13.08 24.38
CA ASP A 16 -21.44 -11.92 25.19
C ASP A 16 -20.76 -10.81 24.35
N ALA A 17 -19.90 -11.20 23.40
CA ALA A 17 -19.28 -10.27 22.46
C ALA A 17 -20.32 -9.68 21.49
N ARG A 18 -21.27 -10.49 21.00
CA ARG A 18 -22.35 -10.03 20.12
C ARG A 18 -23.26 -9.01 20.81
N GLU A 19 -23.68 -9.26 22.05
CA GLU A 19 -24.52 -8.32 22.81
C GLU A 19 -23.83 -6.98 23.07
N LYS A 20 -22.52 -7.00 23.39
CA LYS A 20 -21.73 -5.78 23.59
C LYS A 20 -21.64 -4.97 22.29
N ILE A 21 -21.39 -5.64 21.16
CA ILE A 21 -21.31 -5.00 19.83
C ILE A 21 -22.68 -4.42 19.43
N GLU A 22 -23.78 -5.14 19.64
CA GLU A 22 -25.13 -4.66 19.31
C GLU A 22 -25.52 -3.42 20.13
N LYS A 23 -25.22 -3.41 21.44
CA LYS A 23 -25.42 -2.23 22.29
C LYS A 23 -24.55 -1.05 21.84
N ALA A 24 -23.30 -1.31 21.46
CA ALA A 24 -22.40 -0.29 20.93
C ALA A 24 -22.93 0.30 19.62
N ILE A 25 -23.43 -0.53 18.72
CA ILE A 25 -24.04 -0.09 17.46
C ILE A 25 -25.29 0.76 17.71
N GLN A 26 -26.19 0.33 18.61
CA GLN A 26 -27.38 1.12 18.96
C GLN A 26 -27.02 2.49 19.54
N LYS A 27 -25.97 2.55 20.38
CA LYS A 27 -25.49 3.79 20.98
C LYS A 27 -24.84 4.74 19.96
N ILE A 28 -24.14 4.20 18.97
CA ILE A 28 -23.48 4.98 17.91
C ILE A 28 -24.46 5.36 16.79
N GLY A 29 -25.50 4.56 16.55
CA GLY A 29 -26.53 4.81 15.54
C GLY A 29 -26.04 4.62 14.09
N SER A 30 -24.81 4.15 13.88
CA SER A 30 -24.24 3.91 12.56
C SER A 30 -23.32 2.69 12.56
N THR A 31 -23.43 1.88 11.51
CA THR A 31 -22.52 0.76 11.23
C THR A 31 -21.63 1.01 10.01
N GLN A 32 -21.73 2.20 9.40
CA GLN A 32 -20.90 2.61 8.26
C GLN A 32 -19.41 2.70 8.66
N TYR A 33 -19.14 3.03 9.92
CA TYR A 33 -17.81 3.12 10.49
C TYR A 33 -17.71 2.29 11.77
N LEU A 34 -16.70 1.42 11.85
CA LEU A 34 -16.54 0.50 12.98
C LEU A 34 -15.67 1.06 14.11
N SER A 35 -14.92 2.14 13.87
CA SER A 35 -14.03 2.74 14.86
C SER A 35 -14.76 3.34 16.07
N PRO A 36 -15.88 4.08 15.90
CA PRO A 36 -16.68 4.56 17.04
C PRO A 36 -17.28 3.40 17.84
N ILE A 37 -17.63 2.30 17.16
CA ILE A 37 -18.10 1.07 17.79
C ILE A 37 -16.95 0.43 18.58
N LYS A 38 -15.75 0.28 18.00
CA LYS A 38 -14.57 -0.30 18.67
C LYS A 38 -14.11 0.52 19.88
N ALA A 39 -14.21 1.85 19.81
CA ALA A 39 -13.76 2.76 20.87
C ALA A 39 -14.50 2.57 22.19
N ILE A 40 -15.70 1.99 22.16
CA ILE A 40 -16.52 1.72 23.35
C ILE A 40 -16.60 0.23 23.69
N LEU A 41 -15.82 -0.61 23.01
CA LEU A 41 -15.77 -2.05 23.20
C LEU A 41 -14.46 -2.47 23.87
N PRO A 42 -14.48 -3.54 24.70
CA PRO A 42 -13.26 -4.12 25.28
C PRO A 42 -12.19 -4.46 24.24
N ASP A 43 -10.93 -4.52 24.68
CA ASP A 43 -9.79 -4.74 23.79
C ASP A 43 -9.78 -6.13 23.15
N GLU A 44 -10.41 -7.12 23.79
CA GLU A 44 -10.55 -8.48 23.27
C GLU A 44 -11.51 -8.55 22.06
N ILE A 45 -12.33 -7.52 21.86
CA ILE A 45 -13.24 -7.43 20.71
C ILE A 45 -12.57 -6.63 19.60
N ASP A 46 -11.89 -7.34 18.70
CA ASP A 46 -11.22 -6.73 17.56
C ASP A 46 -12.16 -6.37 16.40
N PHE A 47 -11.64 -5.63 15.42
CA PHE A 47 -12.40 -5.18 14.25
C PHE A 47 -12.96 -6.32 13.39
N ASN A 48 -12.34 -7.50 13.37
CA ASN A 48 -12.86 -8.62 12.62
C ASN A 48 -14.13 -9.14 13.27
N ILE A 49 -14.16 -9.25 14.60
CA ILE A 49 -15.36 -9.66 15.36
C ILE A 49 -16.50 -8.66 15.12
N ILE A 50 -16.21 -7.35 15.12
CA ILE A 50 -17.20 -6.30 14.82
C ILE A 50 -17.72 -6.42 13.38
N LYS A 51 -16.84 -6.66 12.40
CA LYS A 51 -17.23 -6.89 11.00
C LYS A 51 -18.13 -8.10 10.84
N CYS A 52 -17.88 -9.20 11.57
CA CYS A 52 -18.72 -10.39 11.53
C CYS A 52 -20.17 -10.06 11.94
N VAL A 53 -20.34 -9.32 13.03
CA VAL A 53 -21.66 -8.95 13.56
C VAL A 53 -22.37 -7.94 12.64
N VAL A 54 -21.67 -6.91 12.16
CA VAL A 54 -22.23 -5.93 11.23
C VAL A 54 -22.65 -6.57 9.90
N ALA A 55 -21.84 -7.48 9.35
CA ALA A 55 -22.19 -8.20 8.12
C ALA A 55 -23.43 -9.09 8.30
N SER A 56 -23.63 -9.67 9.49
CA SER A 56 -24.81 -10.50 9.78
C SER A 56 -26.12 -9.70 9.87
N ARG A 57 -26.06 -8.40 10.19
CA ARG A 57 -27.23 -7.48 10.15
C ARG A 57 -27.72 -7.21 8.73
N SER A 58 -26.81 -7.15 7.76
CA SER A 58 -27.14 -6.89 6.35
C SER A 58 -27.92 -8.02 5.68
N ALA A 59 -27.91 -9.23 6.26
CA ALA A 59 -28.70 -10.37 5.79
C ALA A 59 -30.20 -10.28 6.12
N ASN A 60 -30.62 -9.32 6.97
CA ASN A 60 -32.02 -9.16 7.41
C ASN A 60 -32.74 -7.94 6.79
N TRP A 61 -32.15 -7.23 5.82
CA TRP A 61 -32.81 -6.11 5.13
C TRP A 61 -33.43 -6.58 3.82
N GLN A 62 -34.76 -6.65 3.75
CA GLN A 62 -35.50 -6.93 2.53
C GLN A 62 -35.26 -5.82 1.48
N PHE A 63 -34.87 -6.24 0.28
CA PHE A 63 -34.67 -5.38 -0.89
C PHE A 63 -35.90 -4.51 -1.18
N ALA A 64 -35.69 -3.19 -1.25
CA ALA A 64 -36.46 -2.35 -2.17
C ALA A 64 -35.61 -2.18 -3.45
N PRO A 65 -36.19 -2.34 -4.64
CA PRO A 65 -35.43 -2.52 -5.88
C PRO A 65 -34.70 -1.22 -6.26
N GLN A 66 -33.37 -1.25 -6.31
CA GLN A 66 -32.60 -0.18 -6.94
C GLN A 66 -32.61 -0.38 -8.46
N THR A 67 -33.38 0.47 -9.12
CA THR A 67 -33.38 0.68 -10.57
C THR A 67 -31.99 1.07 -11.09
N GLU A 68 -31.65 0.51 -12.24
CA GLU A 68 -30.50 0.81 -13.10
C GLU A 68 -30.36 2.31 -13.45
N HIS A 69 -29.91 3.19 -12.55
CA HIS A 69 -29.54 4.56 -12.95
C HIS A 69 -28.51 5.18 -11.99
N ALA A 70 -27.22 4.91 -12.20
CA ALA A 70 -26.13 5.79 -11.72
C ALA A 70 -24.82 5.70 -12.52
N THR A 71 -24.73 4.86 -13.57
CA THR A 71 -23.55 4.82 -14.46
C THR A 71 -23.72 5.61 -15.75
N ARG A 72 -24.85 6.32 -15.94
CA ARG A 72 -25.17 7.04 -17.19
C ARG A 72 -25.06 8.57 -17.12
N ASN A 73 -24.88 9.17 -15.94
CA ASN A 73 -24.82 10.63 -15.80
C ASN A 73 -23.39 11.20 -15.76
N TYR A 74 -22.34 10.39 -15.89
CA TYR A 74 -20.96 10.90 -15.92
C TYR A 74 -20.50 11.35 -17.32
N ILE A 75 -21.32 11.23 -18.37
CA ILE A 75 -20.99 11.63 -19.76
C ILE A 75 -21.89 12.77 -20.30
N LEU A 76 -22.94 13.19 -19.58
CA LEU A 76 -23.86 14.24 -20.06
C LEU A 76 -24.08 15.33 -19.01
N SER A 77 -23.02 16.04 -18.65
CA SER A 77 -23.12 17.41 -18.13
C SER A 77 -22.20 18.38 -18.87
N ALA A 78 -21.64 17.97 -20.01
CA ALA A 78 -21.01 18.85 -20.98
C ALA A 78 -22.08 19.54 -21.85
N ALA A 79 -22.95 20.33 -21.23
CA ALA A 79 -23.75 21.33 -21.92
C ALA A 79 -24.22 22.36 -20.88
N GLU A 80 -23.65 23.55 -21.02
CA GLU A 80 -24.13 24.82 -20.49
C GLU A 80 -23.88 25.12 -18.99
N GLY A 81 -22.91 26.03 -18.75
CA GLY A 81 -22.90 26.85 -17.54
C GLY A 81 -21.57 26.96 -16.81
N THR A 82 -20.77 27.96 -17.22
CA THR A 82 -19.65 28.59 -16.48
C THR A 82 -18.47 27.71 -16.04
N GLN A 83 -17.38 27.83 -16.82
CA GLN A 83 -16.02 27.45 -16.46
C GLN A 83 -15.62 28.11 -15.13
N GLN A 84 -15.65 27.36 -14.03
CA GLN A 84 -14.90 27.73 -12.84
C GLN A 84 -14.42 26.48 -12.09
N ASP A 85 -13.18 26.12 -12.42
CA ASP A 85 -12.18 25.45 -11.58
C ASP A 85 -12.26 23.93 -11.33
N ASP A 86 -12.12 23.15 -12.41
CA ASP A 86 -11.72 21.72 -12.40
C ASP A 86 -10.27 21.47 -11.90
N SER A 87 -9.53 22.51 -11.49
CA SER A 87 -8.10 22.35 -11.19
C SER A 87 -7.84 21.61 -9.88
N ILE A 88 -8.69 21.77 -8.87
CA ILE A 88 -8.50 21.16 -7.54
C ILE A 88 -8.84 19.67 -7.58
N GLU A 89 -9.96 19.27 -8.19
CA GLU A 89 -10.34 17.86 -8.28
C GLU A 89 -9.39 17.08 -9.20
N SER A 90 -8.97 17.68 -10.33
CA SER A 90 -7.90 17.15 -11.18
C SER A 90 -6.56 17.05 -10.44
N PHE A 91 -6.24 18.03 -9.58
CA PHE A 91 -5.03 18.00 -8.77
C PHE A 91 -5.09 16.87 -7.73
N LEU A 92 -6.16 16.77 -6.94
CA LEU A 92 -6.31 15.79 -5.86
C LEU A 92 -6.32 14.32 -6.34
N THR A 93 -6.77 14.07 -7.57
CA THR A 93 -6.83 12.75 -8.19
C THR A 93 -5.51 12.30 -8.83
N LYS A 94 -4.58 13.23 -9.13
CA LYS A 94 -3.27 12.88 -9.70
C LYS A 94 -2.42 12.06 -8.73
N PRO A 95 -1.51 11.22 -9.24
CA PRO A 95 -0.40 10.70 -8.43
C PRO A 95 0.40 11.89 -7.88
N HIS A 96 0.80 11.82 -6.61
CA HIS A 96 1.67 12.84 -6.01
C HIS A 96 2.93 12.12 -5.55
N PRO A 97 3.89 11.87 -6.46
CA PRO A 97 5.15 11.28 -6.07
C PRO A 97 5.84 12.14 -5.02
N ARG A 98 6.50 11.49 -4.06
CA ARG A 98 7.20 12.17 -2.96
C ARG A 98 8.67 11.76 -2.97
N PRO A 99 9.60 12.73 -2.89
CA PRO A 99 11.00 12.39 -2.71
C PRO A 99 11.20 11.66 -1.37
N LEU A 100 12.14 10.73 -1.37
CA LEU A 100 12.56 9.94 -0.23
C LEU A 100 14.00 10.28 0.10
N THR A 101 14.27 10.54 1.37
CA THR A 101 15.60 10.88 1.88
C THR A 101 16.31 9.64 2.41
N GLY A 102 17.57 9.48 2.04
CA GLY A 102 18.44 8.42 2.56
C GLY A 102 19.79 8.40 1.86
N SER A 103 20.59 7.36 2.10
CA SER A 103 21.95 7.22 1.56
C SER A 103 22.03 6.90 0.05
N TRP A 104 20.91 6.94 -0.66
CA TRP A 104 20.82 6.70 -2.11
C TRP A 104 20.96 8.00 -2.92
N GLN A 105 21.22 7.86 -4.22
CA GLN A 105 21.41 8.96 -5.15
C GLN A 105 20.12 9.75 -5.41
N THR A 106 19.03 9.04 -5.68
CA THR A 106 17.66 9.59 -5.78
C THR A 106 16.68 8.58 -5.24
N GLY A 107 15.59 9.04 -4.63
CA GLY A 107 14.59 8.16 -4.04
C GLY A 107 13.21 8.77 -4.16
N TRP A 108 12.22 7.98 -4.58
CA TRP A 108 10.85 8.44 -4.76
C TRP A 108 9.82 7.39 -4.34
N ALA A 109 8.72 7.83 -3.75
CA ALA A 109 7.51 7.04 -3.60
C ALA A 109 6.47 7.54 -4.63
N LEU A 110 5.75 6.65 -5.32
CA LEU A 110 4.69 7.05 -6.26
C LEU A 110 3.50 7.74 -5.56
N GLY A 111 3.28 7.44 -4.28
CA GLY A 111 2.28 8.12 -3.47
C GLY A 111 2.24 7.62 -2.03
N PHE A 112 1.19 8.01 -1.30
CA PHE A 112 0.97 7.55 0.08
C PHE A 112 0.25 6.20 0.12
N HIS A 113 0.52 5.39 1.15
CA HIS A 113 -0.21 4.15 1.38
C HIS A 113 -1.66 4.43 1.77
N SER A 114 -1.85 5.43 2.62
CA SER A 114 -3.15 5.97 3.05
C SER A 114 -3.09 7.48 3.09
N ARG A 115 -4.24 8.14 2.87
CA ARG A 115 -4.45 9.57 3.05
C ARG A 115 -5.28 9.79 4.32
N ILE A 116 -5.04 10.93 4.96
CA ILE A 116 -5.85 11.43 6.06
C ILE A 116 -6.43 12.76 5.58
N THR A 117 -7.75 12.87 5.52
CA THR A 117 -8.45 14.11 5.21
C THR A 117 -9.33 14.46 6.41
N GLY A 118 -8.88 15.40 7.24
CA GLY A 118 -9.56 15.69 8.52
C GLY A 118 -9.51 14.48 9.45
N ALA A 119 -10.68 13.91 9.78
CA ALA A 119 -10.79 12.69 10.59
C ALA A 119 -10.93 11.41 9.74
N ASP A 120 -11.04 11.53 8.42
CA ASP A 120 -11.29 10.41 7.52
C ASP A 120 -9.99 9.76 7.04
N TRP A 121 -9.87 8.46 7.27
CA TRP A 121 -8.78 7.64 6.75
C TRP A 121 -9.24 6.93 5.48
N SER A 122 -8.51 7.13 4.38
CA SER A 122 -8.76 6.43 3.11
C SER A 122 -7.45 5.95 2.49
N ARG A 123 -7.49 4.98 1.58
CA ARG A 123 -6.31 4.64 0.77
C ARG A 123 -6.14 5.70 -0.32
N SER A 124 -4.90 6.07 -0.62
CA SER A 124 -4.65 6.85 -1.84
C SER A 124 -4.93 5.99 -3.07
N GLY A 125 -5.09 6.58 -4.26
CA GLY A 125 -5.21 5.81 -5.50
C GLY A 125 -4.07 4.80 -5.69
N VAL A 126 -2.83 5.20 -5.44
CA VAL A 126 -1.65 4.31 -5.48
C VAL A 126 -1.68 3.27 -4.36
N GLY A 127 -2.16 3.67 -3.18
CA GLY A 127 -2.35 2.80 -2.03
C GLY A 127 -3.35 1.68 -2.29
N ASP A 128 -4.45 1.99 -2.97
CA ASP A 128 -5.47 1.02 -3.38
C ASP A 128 -4.92 0.03 -4.42
N LEU A 129 -4.27 0.54 -5.48
CA LEU A 129 -3.63 -0.30 -6.50
C LEU A 129 -2.58 -1.24 -5.88
N THR A 130 -1.76 -0.72 -4.97
CA THR A 130 -0.75 -1.50 -4.24
C THR A 130 -1.40 -2.54 -3.34
N TYR A 131 -2.49 -2.19 -2.66
CA TYR A 131 -3.24 -3.12 -1.82
C TYR A 131 -3.83 -4.28 -2.63
N ARG A 132 -4.52 -3.97 -3.75
CA ARG A 132 -5.10 -4.97 -4.66
C ARG A 132 -4.05 -5.91 -5.24
N LEU A 133 -2.89 -5.37 -5.63
CA LEU A 133 -1.77 -6.21 -6.06
C LEU A 133 -1.27 -7.13 -4.93
N LYS A 134 -1.13 -6.59 -3.71
CA LYS A 134 -0.49 -7.28 -2.58
C LYS A 134 -1.38 -8.32 -1.90
N TYR A 135 -2.68 -8.05 -1.79
CA TYR A 135 -3.62 -8.83 -0.99
C TYR A 135 -4.70 -9.53 -1.82
N ASP A 136 -5.11 -8.93 -2.95
CA ASP A 136 -6.13 -9.51 -3.82
C ASP A 136 -5.52 -10.26 -5.02
N GLY A 137 -4.21 -10.11 -5.24
CA GLY A 137 -3.49 -10.74 -6.35
C GLY A 137 -3.87 -10.17 -7.72
N ASP A 138 -4.47 -8.97 -7.74
CA ASP A 138 -4.96 -8.34 -8.95
C ASP A 138 -3.83 -7.73 -9.76
N VAL A 139 -3.39 -8.44 -10.80
CA VAL A 139 -2.32 -8.01 -11.70
C VAL A 139 -2.77 -6.97 -12.74
N SER A 140 -4.07 -6.68 -12.87
CA SER A 140 -4.56 -5.67 -13.84
C SER A 140 -4.06 -4.26 -13.48
N VAL A 141 -3.81 -4.01 -12.19
CA VAL A 141 -3.32 -2.74 -11.64
C VAL A 141 -1.87 -2.41 -12.05
N LEU A 142 -1.10 -3.39 -12.55
CA LEU A 142 0.29 -3.21 -12.95
C LEU A 142 0.44 -2.16 -14.05
N SER A 143 -0.51 -2.11 -14.98
CA SER A 143 -0.53 -1.13 -16.07
C SER A 143 -0.56 0.30 -15.52
N ALA A 144 -1.44 0.58 -14.57
CA ALA A 144 -1.57 1.88 -13.92
C ALA A 144 -0.32 2.24 -13.09
N LEU A 145 0.18 1.32 -12.26
CA LEU A 145 1.38 1.55 -11.45
C LEU A 145 2.62 1.80 -12.32
N THR A 146 2.75 1.05 -13.42
CA THR A 146 3.87 1.23 -14.35
C THR A 146 3.76 2.57 -15.06
N GLN A 147 2.57 2.95 -15.54
CA GLN A 147 2.37 4.25 -16.20
C GLN A 147 2.74 5.41 -15.26
N GLN A 148 2.30 5.37 -13.99
CA GLN A 148 2.66 6.40 -13.02
C GLN A 148 4.18 6.48 -12.76
N THR A 149 4.87 5.35 -12.86
CA THR A 149 6.33 5.31 -12.75
C THR A 149 7.01 5.92 -13.97
N LEU A 150 6.48 5.67 -15.18
CA LEU A 150 6.97 6.28 -16.41
C LEU A 150 6.77 7.80 -16.39
N ASP A 151 5.60 8.26 -15.92
CA ASP A 151 5.32 9.69 -15.76
C ASP A 151 6.30 10.34 -14.76
N LEU A 152 6.60 9.66 -13.65
CA LEU A 152 7.63 10.08 -12.70
C LEU A 152 9.01 10.18 -13.38
N PHE A 153 9.40 9.17 -14.15
CA PHE A 153 10.70 9.15 -14.84
C PHE A 153 10.80 10.23 -15.91
N GLN A 154 9.69 10.56 -16.58
CA GLN A 154 9.64 11.66 -17.52
C GLN A 154 9.81 13.02 -16.82
N ALA A 155 9.16 13.21 -15.66
CA ALA A 155 9.28 14.43 -14.88
C ALA A 155 10.63 14.56 -14.16
N HIS A 156 11.24 13.43 -13.80
CA HIS A 156 12.49 13.33 -13.05
C HIS A 156 13.47 12.35 -13.70
N PRO A 157 14.10 12.70 -14.85
CA PRO A 157 14.93 11.78 -15.62
C PRO A 157 16.11 11.17 -14.85
N GLU A 158 16.59 11.85 -13.80
CA GLU A 158 17.64 11.36 -12.90
C GLU A 158 17.26 10.07 -12.16
N THR A 159 15.97 9.77 -12.06
CA THR A 159 15.45 8.57 -11.39
C THR A 159 15.51 7.31 -12.25
N ASN A 160 15.66 7.46 -13.56
CA ASN A 160 15.75 6.35 -14.52
C ASN A 160 17.18 6.12 -15.04
N GLN A 161 18.20 6.57 -14.30
CA GLN A 161 19.62 6.38 -14.67
C GLN A 161 20.20 5.07 -14.10
N ALA A 162 19.48 3.96 -14.26
CA ALA A 162 19.87 2.64 -13.76
C ALA A 162 20.17 1.66 -14.90
N ASP A 163 21.01 0.67 -14.62
CA ASP A 163 21.35 -0.43 -15.53
C ASP A 163 20.52 -1.70 -15.22
N VAL A 164 20.02 -1.81 -13.98
CA VAL A 164 19.36 -3.00 -13.44
C VAL A 164 18.32 -2.61 -12.39
N ILE A 165 17.17 -3.28 -12.40
CA ILE A 165 16.16 -3.20 -11.35
C ILE A 165 16.39 -4.32 -10.33
N ILE A 166 16.42 -3.98 -9.05
CA ILE A 166 16.54 -4.91 -7.93
C ILE A 166 15.25 -4.87 -7.10
N PRO A 167 14.43 -5.94 -7.11
CA PRO A 167 13.28 -6.03 -6.22
C PRO A 167 13.77 -6.29 -4.78
N VAL A 168 13.22 -5.56 -3.81
CA VAL A 168 13.48 -5.84 -2.39
C VAL A 168 12.94 -7.23 -2.04
N PRO A 169 13.71 -8.08 -1.33
CA PRO A 169 13.26 -9.40 -0.92
C PRO A 169 12.06 -9.35 0.01
N SER A 170 11.02 -10.11 -0.33
CA SER A 170 9.84 -10.27 0.54
C SER A 170 10.20 -11.00 1.83
N SER A 171 9.57 -10.60 2.94
CA SER A 171 9.66 -11.31 4.23
C SER A 171 8.70 -12.49 4.34
N THR A 172 7.74 -12.59 3.42
CA THR A 172 6.75 -13.66 3.37
C THR A 172 6.88 -14.42 2.06
N GLU A 173 7.01 -15.74 2.12
CA GLU A 173 6.90 -16.58 0.93
C GLU A 173 5.47 -16.49 0.38
N ARG A 174 5.36 -16.12 -0.89
CA ARG A 174 4.09 -16.02 -1.61
C ARG A 174 4.28 -16.61 -2.98
N LYS A 175 3.23 -17.25 -3.52
CA LYS A 175 3.22 -17.76 -4.90
C LYS A 175 3.51 -16.66 -5.93
N VAL A 176 3.07 -15.43 -5.64
CA VAL A 176 3.34 -14.24 -6.43
C VAL A 176 3.93 -13.18 -5.50
N ASN A 177 5.14 -12.70 -5.81
CA ASN A 177 5.75 -11.58 -5.10
C ASN A 177 5.32 -10.27 -5.80
N PRO A 178 4.49 -9.43 -5.16
CA PRO A 178 3.98 -8.18 -5.76
C PRO A 178 5.06 -7.26 -6.29
N VAL A 179 6.14 -7.08 -5.52
CA VAL A 179 7.27 -6.21 -5.90
C VAL A 179 7.98 -6.77 -7.12
N HIS A 180 8.22 -8.08 -7.15
CA HIS A 180 8.89 -8.72 -8.28
C HIS A 180 8.07 -8.62 -9.57
N VAL A 181 6.77 -8.92 -9.51
CA VAL A 181 5.89 -8.82 -10.69
C VAL A 181 5.78 -7.38 -11.18
N PHE A 182 5.73 -6.40 -10.27
CA PHE A 182 5.80 -4.99 -10.65
C PHE A 182 7.13 -4.64 -11.33
N CYS A 183 8.27 -5.14 -10.82
CA CYS A 183 9.57 -4.92 -11.44
C CYS A 183 9.65 -5.50 -12.85
N GLU A 184 9.11 -6.69 -13.09
CA GLU A 184 9.07 -7.31 -14.42
C GLU A 184 8.22 -6.49 -15.40
N ALA A 185 7.05 -6.02 -14.97
CA ALA A 185 6.19 -5.16 -15.77
C ALA A 185 6.88 -3.83 -16.13
N LEU A 186 7.55 -3.21 -15.16
CA LEU A 186 8.31 -1.96 -15.36
C LEU A 186 9.52 -2.18 -16.28
N ALA A 187 10.31 -3.22 -16.03
CA ALA A 187 11.49 -3.60 -16.81
C ALA A 187 11.17 -3.72 -18.30
N GLY A 188 10.05 -4.35 -18.65
CA GLY A 188 9.58 -4.47 -20.04
C GLY A 188 9.26 -3.12 -20.70
N LYS A 189 8.88 -2.09 -19.95
CA LYS A 189 8.60 -0.74 -20.48
C LYS A 189 9.84 0.12 -20.66
N ILE A 190 10.84 -0.04 -19.80
CA ILE A 190 12.07 0.77 -19.82
C ILE A 190 13.29 0.02 -20.38
N ASN A 191 13.08 -1.21 -20.88
CA ASN A 191 14.11 -2.08 -21.44
C ASN A 191 15.31 -2.31 -20.49
N LEU A 192 15.01 -2.53 -19.21
CA LEU A 192 15.99 -2.94 -18.21
C LEU A 192 15.78 -4.39 -17.80
N LYS A 193 16.77 -4.99 -17.16
CA LYS A 193 16.66 -6.33 -16.57
C LYS A 193 16.31 -6.23 -15.09
N VAL A 194 15.47 -7.15 -14.63
CA VAL A 194 15.26 -7.43 -13.21
C VAL A 194 16.32 -8.44 -12.76
N ALA A 195 17.01 -8.16 -11.66
CA ALA A 195 17.94 -9.11 -11.07
C ALA A 195 17.81 -9.11 -9.53
N PRO A 196 17.45 -10.25 -8.90
CA PRO A 196 17.36 -10.36 -7.45
C PRO A 196 18.77 -10.47 -6.83
N LEU A 197 19.57 -9.42 -6.95
CA LEU A 197 20.98 -9.37 -6.50
C LEU A 197 21.11 -9.19 -4.98
N VAL A 198 19.99 -9.04 -4.27
CA VAL A 198 19.92 -8.94 -2.82
C VAL A 198 19.02 -10.06 -2.34
N VAL A 199 19.46 -10.79 -1.31
CA VAL A 199 18.69 -11.83 -0.66
C VAL A 199 18.61 -11.55 0.83
N LYS A 200 17.52 -11.98 1.45
CA LYS A 200 17.33 -11.89 2.90
C LYS A 200 17.90 -13.15 3.55
N THR A 201 18.84 -13.00 4.48
CA THR A 201 19.60 -14.11 5.09
C THR A 201 19.04 -14.58 6.41
N ARG A 202 18.19 -13.78 7.06
CA ARG A 202 17.52 -14.13 8.31
C ARG A 202 16.14 -13.51 8.40
N PRO A 203 15.21 -14.10 9.18
CA PRO A 203 13.93 -13.46 9.48
C PRO A 203 14.14 -12.14 10.24
N THR A 204 13.19 -11.21 10.06
CA THR A 204 13.11 -9.95 10.80
C THR A 204 11.70 -9.82 11.34
N GLN A 205 11.54 -9.18 12.50
CA GLN A 205 10.21 -8.92 13.06
C GLN A 205 9.47 -7.86 12.22
N PRO A 206 8.12 -7.83 12.24
CA PRO A 206 7.36 -6.78 11.59
C PRO A 206 7.74 -5.39 12.14
N GLN A 207 8.25 -4.49 11.30
CA GLN A 207 8.70 -3.16 11.74
C GLN A 207 7.56 -2.27 12.28
N LYS A 208 6.30 -2.55 11.91
CA LYS A 208 5.13 -1.83 12.41
C LYS A 208 4.93 -1.97 13.93
N GLU A 209 5.50 -2.99 14.55
CA GLU A 209 5.44 -3.23 16.00
C GLU A 209 6.52 -2.46 16.76
N MET A 210 7.44 -1.80 16.04
CA MET A 210 8.58 -1.09 16.61
C MET A 210 8.26 0.39 16.80
N LYS A 211 8.61 0.91 17.98
CA LYS A 211 8.29 2.29 18.39
C LYS A 211 9.34 3.30 17.96
N THR A 212 10.59 2.88 17.74
CA THR A 212 11.70 3.79 17.45
C THR A 212 12.42 3.44 16.14
N LEU A 213 13.00 4.46 15.50
CA LEU A 213 13.85 4.26 14.32
C LEU A 213 15.06 3.37 14.63
N ALA A 214 15.63 3.47 15.84
CA ALA A 214 16.75 2.63 16.27
C ALA A 214 16.36 1.15 16.31
N GLN A 215 15.16 0.81 16.82
CA GLN A 215 14.64 -0.55 16.80
C GLN A 215 14.45 -1.05 15.36
N LYS A 216 13.85 -0.24 14.49
CA LYS A 216 13.65 -0.58 13.07
C LYS A 216 14.97 -0.84 12.35
N ARG A 217 16.00 -0.01 12.59
CA ARG A 217 17.37 -0.20 12.06
C ARG A 217 18.02 -1.47 12.60
N ALA A 218 17.99 -1.70 13.91
CA ALA A 218 18.57 -2.89 14.52
C ALA A 218 17.93 -4.19 14.00
N ASN A 219 16.61 -4.17 13.77
CA ASN A 219 15.88 -5.32 13.25
C ASN A 219 16.38 -5.79 11.88
N VAL A 220 16.73 -4.85 10.98
CA VAL A 220 17.18 -5.17 9.63
C VAL A 220 18.70 -5.21 9.47
N ALA A 221 19.47 -4.68 10.42
CA ALA A 221 20.93 -4.68 10.35
C ALA A 221 21.49 -6.09 10.10
N GLY A 222 22.27 -6.24 9.03
CA GLY A 222 22.85 -7.52 8.61
C GLY A 222 21.83 -8.58 8.17
N ALA A 223 20.59 -8.21 7.89
CA ALA A 223 19.55 -9.14 7.45
C ALA A 223 19.60 -9.46 5.95
N PHE A 224 20.48 -8.79 5.21
CA PHE A 224 20.60 -8.91 3.75
C PHE A 224 22.02 -9.26 3.33
N ALA A 225 22.15 -9.98 2.21
CA ALA A 225 23.41 -10.29 1.56
C ALA A 225 23.29 -10.14 0.03
N LEU A 226 24.45 -9.94 -0.62
CA LEU A 226 24.54 -9.90 -2.07
C LEU A 226 24.47 -11.33 -2.63
N ALA A 227 23.63 -11.53 -3.63
CA ALA A 227 23.50 -12.78 -4.39
C ALA A 227 24.17 -12.71 -5.78
N GLY A 228 24.86 -11.60 -6.08
CA GLY A 228 25.60 -11.44 -7.32
C GLY A 228 26.45 -10.17 -7.33
N ASP A 229 27.18 -9.97 -8.42
CA ASP A 229 28.05 -8.80 -8.57
C ASP A 229 27.26 -7.52 -8.83
N VAL A 230 27.59 -6.46 -8.09
CA VAL A 230 27.00 -5.13 -8.18
C VAL A 230 28.04 -4.06 -8.55
N LYS A 231 29.32 -4.43 -8.69
CA LYS A 231 30.43 -3.50 -8.85
C LYS A 231 30.27 -2.65 -10.11
N GLY A 232 30.38 -1.33 -9.94
CA GLY A 232 30.30 -0.35 -11.03
C GLY A 232 28.89 -0.15 -11.62
N LYS A 233 27.87 -0.88 -11.14
CA LYS A 233 26.51 -0.79 -11.69
C LYS A 233 25.71 0.34 -11.06
N ARG A 234 24.81 0.94 -11.84
CA ARG A 234 23.77 1.84 -11.37
C ARG A 234 22.50 1.03 -11.15
N LEU A 235 21.95 1.08 -9.94
CA LEU A 235 20.90 0.14 -9.51
C LEU A 235 19.63 0.90 -9.17
N LEU A 236 18.48 0.39 -9.59
CA LEU A 236 17.17 0.86 -9.12
C LEU A 236 16.59 -0.18 -8.15
N VAL A 237 16.59 0.14 -6.86
CA VAL A 237 16.00 -0.69 -5.81
C VAL A 237 14.52 -0.37 -5.68
N VAL A 238 13.65 -1.39 -5.75
CA VAL A 238 12.20 -1.22 -5.75
C VAL A 238 11.56 -1.95 -4.57
N ASP A 239 10.69 -1.25 -3.83
CA ASP A 239 9.91 -1.82 -2.71
C ASP A 239 8.44 -1.41 -2.79
N ASP A 240 7.55 -2.07 -2.04
CA ASP A 240 6.12 -1.72 -2.03
C ASP A 240 5.79 -0.58 -1.06
N LEU A 241 6.50 -0.48 0.07
CA LEU A 241 6.20 0.46 1.14
C LEU A 241 7.46 1.05 1.77
N PHE A 242 7.58 2.37 1.67
CA PHE A 242 8.48 3.17 2.49
C PHE A 242 7.81 3.54 3.81
N ASP A 243 8.33 3.04 4.93
CA ASP A 243 7.91 3.47 6.26
C ASP A 243 9.00 4.34 6.91
N SER A 244 9.87 3.73 7.71
CA SER A 244 11.02 4.42 8.31
C SER A 244 12.25 4.55 7.41
N GLY A 245 12.23 3.91 6.24
CA GLY A 245 13.39 3.77 5.36
C GLY A 245 14.46 2.77 5.82
N ALA A 246 14.36 2.18 7.03
CA ALA A 246 15.40 1.33 7.59
C ALA A 246 15.81 0.15 6.68
N THR A 247 14.83 -0.51 6.05
CA THR A 247 15.11 -1.62 5.10
C THR A 247 15.92 -1.16 3.90
N LEU A 248 15.50 -0.06 3.27
CA LEU A 248 16.14 0.48 2.07
C LEU A 248 17.52 1.04 2.38
N GLU A 249 17.70 1.65 3.55
CA GLU A 249 19.02 2.09 4.03
C GLU A 249 19.99 0.92 4.16
N GLU A 250 19.57 -0.18 4.79
CA GLU A 250 20.44 -1.34 4.96
C GLU A 250 20.79 -1.98 3.61
N ILE A 251 19.83 -2.07 2.68
CA ILE A 251 20.08 -2.59 1.33
C ILE A 251 21.01 -1.65 0.55
N THR A 252 20.77 -0.34 0.58
CA THR A 252 21.64 0.65 -0.08
C THR A 252 23.07 0.58 0.47
N ARG A 253 23.22 0.52 1.80
CA ARG A 253 24.53 0.36 2.46
C ARG A 253 25.24 -0.91 1.99
N LEU A 254 24.53 -2.03 1.89
CA LEU A 254 25.07 -3.30 1.38
C LEU A 254 25.52 -3.18 -0.08
N LEU A 255 24.71 -2.58 -0.95
CA LEU A 255 25.00 -2.42 -2.38
C LEU A 255 26.20 -1.50 -2.61
N LEU A 256 26.27 -0.36 -1.92
CA LEU A 256 27.39 0.57 -2.01
C LEU A 256 28.68 -0.05 -1.47
N LYS A 257 28.62 -0.80 -0.36
CA LYS A 257 29.77 -1.57 0.15
C LYS A 257 30.22 -2.65 -0.86
N GLY A 258 29.29 -3.20 -1.64
CA GLY A 258 29.56 -4.11 -2.75
C GLY A 258 30.18 -3.44 -3.98
N GLY A 259 30.34 -2.11 -3.98
CA GLY A 259 30.95 -1.36 -5.06
C GLY A 259 29.97 -0.87 -6.14
N ALA A 260 28.66 -0.85 -5.87
CA ALA A 260 27.69 -0.21 -6.76
C ALA A 260 28.08 1.26 -7.02
N ALA A 261 27.98 1.70 -8.27
CA ALA A 261 28.34 3.08 -8.66
C ALA A 261 27.28 4.08 -8.18
N ARG A 262 26.00 3.72 -8.30
CA ARG A 262 24.85 4.50 -7.85
C ARG A 262 23.72 3.59 -7.41
N VAL A 263 22.97 4.03 -6.42
CA VAL A 263 21.73 3.36 -5.98
C VAL A 263 20.61 4.38 -6.03
N HIS A 264 19.57 4.07 -6.78
CA HIS A 264 18.31 4.80 -6.84
C HIS A 264 17.23 3.97 -6.15
N VAL A 265 16.22 4.63 -5.59
CA VAL A 265 15.13 3.96 -4.86
C VAL A 265 13.78 4.37 -5.43
N LEU A 266 12.90 3.38 -5.63
CA LEU A 266 11.50 3.59 -5.94
C LEU A 266 10.64 2.78 -4.97
N THR A 267 9.64 3.41 -4.36
CA THR A 267 8.58 2.67 -3.67
C THR A 267 7.21 2.93 -4.26
N LEU A 268 6.34 1.92 -4.25
CA LEU A 268 4.96 2.12 -4.68
C LEU A 268 4.24 3.07 -3.72
N THR A 269 4.43 2.88 -2.42
CA THR A 269 3.77 3.70 -1.40
C THR A 269 4.74 4.16 -0.32
N ARG A 270 4.37 5.21 0.41
CA ARG A 270 4.98 5.60 1.69
C ARG A 270 3.95 5.79 2.80
N THR A 271 4.31 5.57 4.05
CA THR A 271 3.46 5.94 5.19
C THR A 271 3.45 7.46 5.38
N ILE A 272 2.36 7.94 5.98
CA ILE A 272 2.28 9.27 6.57
C ILE A 272 2.61 9.07 8.05
N HIS A 273 3.81 9.41 8.46
CA HIS A 273 4.04 9.72 9.86
C HIS A 273 3.58 11.17 10.01
N SER A 274 2.61 11.41 10.90
CA SER A 274 2.42 12.75 11.43
C SER A 274 3.74 13.09 12.11
N ASP A 275 4.51 13.99 11.51
CA ASP A 275 5.60 14.65 12.22
C ASP A 275 4.95 15.32 13.42
N ALA A 276 5.12 14.70 14.59
CA ALA A 276 4.72 15.24 15.89
C ALA A 276 5.91 15.97 16.49
#